data_AF-L1MCI2-F1
#
_entry.id   AF-L1MCI2-F1
#
_cell.length_a   1.000
_cell.length_b   1.000
_cell.length_c   1.000
_cell.angle_alpha   90.00
_cell.angle_beta   90.00
_cell.angle_gamma   90.00
#
_symmetry.space_group_name_H-M   'P 1'
#
loop_
_entity.id
_entity.type
_entity.pdbx_description
1 polymer ?
#
loop_
_entity_poly.entity_id
_entity_poly.type
_entity_poly.pdbx_seq_one_letter_code
_entity_poly.pdbx_strand_id
1 'polypeptide(L)'
;MFNSSTSTYLESLFYAVPLAILPLLNSGARLDLWDLHRAEQYAAVSNNLNGETSLEKVDANSLTLRYTPASTWKMELLPDSTIRITRTFFARDTSQITELYNKRWQRIKM
;
A
#
# COMPACT_ATOMS: atom_id res chain seq x y z
N MET A 1 -8.48 -8.22 -23.20
CA MET A 1 -8.57 -6.78 -22.92
C MET A 1 -8.46 -6.60 -21.41
N PHE A 2 -7.32 -6.17 -20.90
CA PHE A 2 -7.15 -5.92 -19.47
C PHE A 2 -7.50 -4.46 -19.17
N ASN A 3 -8.30 -4.23 -18.14
CA ASN A 3 -8.78 -2.92 -17.68
C ASN A 3 -7.58 -2.02 -17.27
N SER A 4 -7.04 -1.23 -18.19
CA SER A 4 -5.99 -0.22 -17.89
C SER A 4 -6.45 0.87 -16.93
N SER A 5 -7.76 1.15 -16.85
CA SER A 5 -8.28 2.32 -16.11
C SER A 5 -8.18 2.18 -14.59
N THR A 6 -8.44 0.99 -14.05
CA THR A 6 -8.52 0.77 -12.59
C THR A 6 -7.15 0.63 -11.95
N SER A 7 -6.21 -0.05 -12.64
CA SER A 7 -4.81 -0.17 -12.21
C SER A 7 -4.15 1.21 -12.09
N THR A 8 -4.38 2.09 -13.07
CA THR A 8 -3.86 3.47 -13.08
C THR A 8 -4.41 4.30 -11.92
N TYR A 9 -5.67 4.10 -11.53
CA TYR A 9 -6.26 4.85 -10.40
C TYR A 9 -5.71 4.40 -9.05
N LEU A 10 -5.61 3.08 -8.82
CA LEU A 10 -5.02 2.53 -7.60
C LEU A 10 -3.55 2.95 -7.45
N GLU A 11 -2.79 2.92 -8.54
CA GLU A 11 -1.43 3.44 -8.64
C GLU A 11 -1.35 4.91 -8.20
N SER A 12 -2.22 5.76 -8.77
CA SER A 12 -2.24 7.19 -8.43
C SER A 12 -2.53 7.45 -6.95
N LEU A 13 -3.41 6.65 -6.34
CA LEU A 13 -3.68 6.72 -4.91
C LEU A 13 -2.45 6.30 -4.12
N PHE A 14 -1.80 5.19 -4.49
CA PHE A 14 -0.61 4.69 -3.81
C PHE A 14 0.54 5.70 -3.82
N TYR A 15 0.78 6.37 -4.96
CA TYR A 15 1.78 7.44 -5.05
C TYR A 15 1.42 8.67 -4.23
N ALA A 16 0.13 8.97 -4.09
CA ALA A 16 -0.35 10.11 -3.32
C ALA A 16 -0.36 9.87 -1.80
N VAL A 17 -0.10 8.65 -1.31
CA VAL A 17 -0.09 8.35 0.14
C VAL A 17 0.89 9.31 0.86
N PRO A 18 0.44 10.04 1.89
CA PRO A 18 1.34 10.86 2.70
C PRO A 18 2.36 10.01 3.47
N LEU A 19 3.57 10.55 3.67
CA LEU A 19 4.59 9.91 4.52
C LEU A 19 4.08 9.63 5.94
N ALA A 20 3.16 10.43 6.48
CA ALA A 20 2.55 10.17 7.78
C ALA A 20 1.72 8.86 7.82
N ILE A 21 1.27 8.35 6.67
CA ILE A 21 0.43 7.15 6.55
C ILE A 21 1.26 5.92 6.10
N LEU A 22 2.29 6.13 5.30
CA LEU A 22 3.21 5.09 4.81
C LEU A 22 4.68 5.54 4.98
N PRO A 23 5.18 5.63 6.23
CA PRO A 23 6.44 6.29 6.54
C PRO A 23 7.70 5.58 6.05
N LEU A 24 7.64 4.27 5.80
CA LEU A 24 8.82 3.51 5.40
C LEU A 24 9.12 3.61 3.90
N LEU A 25 8.19 4.15 3.10
CA LEU A 25 8.35 4.31 1.67
C LEU A 25 8.13 5.76 1.27
N ASN A 26 9.17 6.40 0.75
CA ASN A 26 9.03 7.70 0.09
C ASN A 26 8.36 7.53 -1.30
N SER A 27 8.10 8.64 -2.00
CA SER A 27 7.48 8.59 -3.33
C SER A 27 8.31 7.81 -4.36
N GLY A 28 9.64 7.93 -4.33
CA GLY A 28 10.54 7.19 -5.22
C GLY A 28 10.46 5.69 -5.01
N ALA A 29 10.59 5.22 -3.75
CA ALA A 29 10.49 3.80 -3.42
C ALA A 29 9.12 3.19 -3.80
N ARG A 30 8.04 3.98 -3.78
CA ARG A 30 6.72 3.53 -4.24
C ARG A 30 6.63 3.41 -5.76
N LEU A 31 7.25 4.33 -6.50
CA LEU A 31 7.38 4.27 -7.94
C LEU A 31 8.18 3.01 -8.34
N ASP A 32 9.34 2.81 -7.72
CA ASP A 32 10.21 1.66 -7.98
C ASP A 32 9.47 0.32 -7.75
N LEU A 33 8.73 0.20 -6.65
CA LEU A 33 7.90 -0.99 -6.38
C LEU A 33 6.88 -1.27 -7.49
N TRP A 34 6.21 -0.22 -7.96
CA TRP A 34 5.17 -0.37 -8.97
C TRP A 34 5.77 -0.67 -10.35
N ASP A 35 6.89 -0.05 -10.70
CA ASP A 35 7.61 -0.30 -11.95
C ASP A 35 8.14 -1.74 -12.00
N LEU A 36 8.73 -2.24 -10.91
CA LEU A 36 9.15 -3.64 -10.80
C LEU A 36 7.96 -4.59 -10.98
N HIS A 37 6.82 -4.29 -10.36
CA HIS A 37 5.60 -5.09 -10.50
C HIS A 37 5.08 -5.09 -11.95
N ARG A 38 5.06 -3.94 -12.61
CA ARG A 38 4.67 -3.81 -14.04
C ARG A 38 5.62 -4.52 -14.99
N ALA A 39 6.89 -4.61 -14.62
CA ALA A 39 7.90 -5.37 -15.34
C ALA A 39 7.82 -6.89 -15.06
N GLU A 40 6.84 -7.35 -14.27
CA GLU A 40 6.69 -8.74 -13.83
C GLU A 40 7.94 -9.26 -13.07
N GLN A 41 8.67 -8.35 -12.43
CA GLN A 41 9.84 -8.65 -11.60
C GLN A 41 9.46 -8.74 -10.12
N TYR A 42 10.38 -9.28 -9.32
CA TYR A 42 10.24 -9.24 -7.86
C TYR A 42 10.25 -7.78 -7.38
N ALA A 43 9.07 -7.28 -6.99
CA ALA A 43 8.86 -5.91 -6.57
C ALA A 43 9.24 -5.73 -5.10
N ALA A 44 10.51 -5.40 -4.87
CA ALA A 44 11.06 -5.13 -3.54
C ALA A 44 12.02 -3.93 -3.55
N VAL A 45 11.99 -3.14 -2.47
CA VAL A 45 12.81 -1.94 -2.30
C VAL A 45 13.33 -1.84 -0.87
N SER A 46 14.47 -1.16 -0.72
CA SER A 46 14.96 -0.76 0.60
C SER A 46 14.03 0.28 1.23
N ASN A 47 13.69 0.08 2.50
CA ASN A 47 12.80 0.94 3.24
C ASN A 47 13.59 1.89 4.18
N ASN A 48 12.93 2.91 4.73
CA ASN A 48 13.59 3.93 5.56
C ASN A 48 14.17 3.40 6.90
N LEU A 49 14.03 2.11 7.21
CA LEU A 49 14.66 1.43 8.35
C LEU A 49 15.83 0.52 7.94
N ASN A 50 16.34 0.65 6.72
CA ASN A 50 17.35 -0.25 6.13
C ASN A 50 16.89 -1.72 6.05
N GLY A 51 15.58 -1.97 6.11
CA GLY A 51 14.98 -3.26 5.80
C GLY A 51 14.45 -3.30 4.37
N GLU A 52 13.75 -4.36 4.03
CA GLU A 52 13.08 -4.51 2.73
C GLU A 52 11.57 -4.39 2.90
N THR A 53 10.93 -3.73 1.93
CA THR A 53 9.49 -3.79 1.71
C THR A 53 9.23 -4.36 0.33
N SER A 54 8.31 -5.31 0.20
CA SER A 54 7.90 -5.87 -1.10
C SER A 54 6.41 -5.74 -1.36
N LEU A 55 6.06 -5.62 -2.64
CA LEU A 55 4.67 -5.59 -3.12
C LEU A 55 4.21 -7.03 -3.38
N GLU A 56 3.49 -7.61 -2.43
CA GLU A 56 3.08 -9.02 -2.46
C GLU A 56 1.89 -9.27 -3.39
N LYS A 57 0.96 -8.32 -3.46
CA LYS A 57 -0.29 -8.50 -4.21
C LYS A 57 -0.85 -7.19 -4.70
N VAL A 58 -1.29 -7.18 -5.95
CA VAL A 58 -2.12 -6.14 -6.54
C VAL A 58 -3.39 -6.80 -7.08
N ASP A 59 -4.54 -6.35 -6.61
CA ASP A 59 -5.87 -6.69 -7.10
C ASP A 59 -6.51 -5.44 -7.72
N ALA A 60 -7.70 -5.58 -8.31
CA ALA A 60 -8.38 -4.47 -9.00
C ALA A 60 -8.52 -3.19 -8.16
N ASN A 61 -8.80 -3.32 -6.86
CA ASN A 61 -9.07 -2.19 -5.95
C ASN A 61 -8.20 -2.21 -4.69
N SER A 62 -7.14 -3.02 -4.66
CA SER A 62 -6.30 -3.12 -3.46
C SER A 62 -4.88 -3.53 -3.76
N LEU A 63 -3.96 -3.12 -2.90
CA LEU A 63 -2.59 -3.62 -2.89
C LEU A 63 -2.17 -4.02 -1.47
N THR A 64 -1.28 -5.00 -1.39
CA THR A 64 -0.72 -5.50 -0.13
C THR A 64 0.80 -5.46 -0.20
N LEU A 65 1.40 -4.85 0.81
CA LEU A 65 2.83 -4.82 1.02
C LEU A 65 3.22 -5.78 2.15
N ARG A 66 4.28 -6.56 1.93
CA ARG A 66 5.12 -7.05 3.03
C ARG A 66 5.92 -5.86 3.54
N TYR A 67 5.35 -5.16 4.50
CA TYR A 67 5.87 -3.86 4.93
C TYR A 67 7.17 -4.00 5.76
N THR A 68 7.24 -5.06 6.55
CA THR A 68 8.45 -5.57 7.20
C THR A 68 8.29 -7.08 7.33
N PRO A 69 9.32 -7.86 7.71
CA PRO A 69 9.13 -9.28 8.02
C PRO A 69 8.02 -9.54 9.07
N ALA A 70 7.82 -8.59 10.00
CA ALA A 70 6.84 -8.68 11.07
C ALA A 70 5.53 -7.93 10.79
N SER A 71 5.30 -7.41 9.58
CA SER A 71 4.05 -6.67 9.31
C SER A 71 3.62 -6.64 7.85
N THR A 72 2.31 -6.58 7.61
CA THR A 72 1.74 -6.16 6.32
C THR A 72 1.10 -4.78 6.40
N TRP A 73 1.05 -4.12 5.25
CA TRP A 73 0.30 -2.90 5.04
C TRP A 73 -0.58 -3.09 3.80
N LYS A 74 -1.89 -2.93 3.97
CA LYS A 74 -2.87 -3.12 2.89
C LYS A 74 -3.63 -1.82 2.65
N MET A 75 -3.75 -1.42 1.39
CA MET A 75 -4.61 -0.34 0.94
C MET A 75 -5.74 -0.90 0.11
N GLU A 76 -6.96 -0.48 0.41
CA GLU A 76 -8.17 -0.91 -0.30
C GLU A 76 -9.02 0.31 -0.64
N LEU A 77 -9.39 0.45 -1.90
CA LEU A 77 -10.41 1.39 -2.35
C LEU A 77 -11.79 0.74 -2.21
N LEU A 78 -12.61 1.29 -1.33
CA LEU A 78 -13.95 0.78 -1.03
C LEU A 78 -14.99 1.30 -2.05
N PRO A 79 -16.16 0.62 -2.19
CA PRO A 79 -17.20 1.02 -3.14
C PRO A 79 -17.76 2.44 -2.90
N ASP A 80 -17.71 2.93 -1.67
CA ASP A 80 -18.12 4.28 -1.28
C ASP A 80 -17.04 5.34 -1.55
N SER A 81 -15.98 4.98 -2.29
CA SER A 81 -14.79 5.80 -2.57
C SER A 81 -13.93 6.15 -1.35
N THR A 82 -14.16 5.56 -0.18
CA THR A 82 -13.22 5.68 0.94
C THR A 82 -12.03 4.74 0.74
N ILE A 83 -10.92 5.06 1.41
CA ILE A 83 -9.70 4.28 1.39
C ILE A 83 -9.52 3.65 2.76
N ARG A 84 -9.46 2.33 2.81
CA ARG A 84 -9.15 1.58 4.02
C ARG A 84 -7.68 1.22 4.04
N ILE A 85 -7.00 1.58 5.13
CA ILE A 85 -5.65 1.12 5.43
C ILE A 85 -5.72 0.11 6.57
N THR A 86 -5.23 -1.09 6.32
CA THR A 86 -5.12 -2.16 7.32
C THR A 86 -3.65 -2.48 7.54
N ARG A 87 -3.17 -2.31 8.77
CA ARG A 87 -1.82 -2.70 9.19
C ARG A 87 -1.93 -3.94 10.05
N THR A 88 -1.27 -5.03 9.66
CA THR A 88 -1.22 -6.25 10.45
C THR A 88 0.19 -6.42 11.00
N PHE A 89 0.31 -6.72 12.29
CA PHE A 89 1.59 -6.99 12.94
C PHE A 89 1.62 -8.44 13.41
N PHE A 90 2.62 -9.18 12.94
CA PHE A 90 2.88 -10.57 13.30
C PHE A 90 3.86 -10.60 14.48
N ALA A 91 3.30 -10.69 15.68
CA ALA A 91 4.04 -10.93 16.91
C ALA A 91 3.51 -12.22 17.57
N ARG A 92 3.72 -12.39 18.88
CA ARG A 92 3.14 -13.51 19.64
C ARG A 92 1.62 -13.60 19.46
N ASP A 93 0.95 -12.45 19.49
CA ASP A 93 -0.44 -12.28 19.12
C ASP A 93 -0.52 -11.41 17.86
N THR A 94 -1.26 -11.87 16.85
CA THR A 94 -1.46 -11.07 15.64
C THR A 94 -2.40 -9.91 15.96
N SER A 95 -1.94 -8.69 15.71
CA SER A 95 -2.74 -7.48 15.91
C SER A 95 -3.01 -6.77 14.60
N GLN A 96 -4.15 -6.11 14.50
CA GLN A 96 -4.56 -5.36 13.32
C GLN A 96 -5.04 -3.97 13.71
N ILE A 97 -4.63 -2.98 12.93
CA ILE A 97 -5.09 -1.61 13.03
C ILE A 97 -5.72 -1.23 11.69
N THR A 98 -6.98 -0.79 11.73
CA THR A 98 -7.73 -0.38 10.54
C THR A 98 -8.13 1.07 10.66
N GLU A 99 -7.85 1.85 9.62
CA GLU A 99 -8.20 3.27 9.55
C GLU A 99 -8.85 3.57 8.19
N LEU A 100 -9.84 4.47 8.19
CA LEU A 100 -10.47 4.97 6.98
C LEU A 100 -9.99 6.38 6.65
N TYR A 101 -9.83 6.63 5.36
CA TYR A 101 -9.42 7.91 4.79
C TYR A 101 -10.34 8.28 3.65
N ASN A 102 -10.55 9.58 3.43
CA ASN A 102 -11.11 10.05 2.17
C ASN A 102 -10.02 10.09 1.07
N LYS A 103 -10.41 10.41 -0.16
CA LYS A 103 -9.50 10.52 -1.32
C LYS A 103 -8.45 11.64 -1.21
N ARG A 104 -8.57 12.52 -0.20
CA ARG A 104 -7.59 13.56 0.14
C ARG A 104 -6.67 13.13 1.29
N TRP A 105 -6.67 11.84 1.65
CA TRP A 105 -5.89 11.28 2.76
C TRP A 105 -6.20 11.89 4.12
N GLN A 106 -7.40 12.44 4.29
CA GLN A 106 -7.88 12.90 5.59
C GLN A 106 -8.59 11.73 6.29
N ARG A 107 -8.16 11.44 7.52
CA ARG A 107 -8.74 10.38 8.33
C ARG A 107 -10.22 10.66 8.60
N ILE A 108 -11.06 9.66 8.33
CA ILE A 108 -12.47 9.68 8.69
C ILE A 108 -12.56 9.15 10.13
N LYS A 109 -12.95 10.02 11.06
CA LYS A 109 -13.25 9.57 12.43
C LYS A 109 -14.60 8.85 12.38
N MET A 110 -14.61 7.61 12.85
CA MET A 110 -15.84 6.91 13.23
C MET A 110 -16.26 7.37 14.62
#